data_AF-A0A942NZ27-F1
#
_entry.id   AF-A0A942NZ27-F1
#
_cell.length_a   1.000
_cell.length_b   1.000
_cell.length_c   1.000
_cell.angle_alpha   90.00
_cell.angle_beta   90.00
_cell.angle_gamma   90.00
#
_symmetry.space_group_name_H-M   'P 1'
#
loop_
_entity.id
_entity.type
_entity.pdbx_description
1 polymer ?
#
loop_
_entity_poly.entity_id
_entity_poly.type
_entity_poly.pdbx_seq_one_letter_code
_entity_poly.pdbx_strand_id
1 'polypeptide(L)'
;ALRTINELGFEIPESYILKVEQKYRDFYDPQRKHLLFDRQFPDIISLNDLEPEFYSLWLFDRPILTSEMVINHLEKMPDLNKTTASPHPEMGTTAPICVRLTKDESGFAYLSGDYQPFEAFGEANYSDGQNDGYYYNGGSWMRAEYCSYVVGLKHGWDKAHKRMENRIWAEIHLNPKWPFSKEFIPTKWTNTDKWWVSTKGLSWNVFILMANELAGLRTPDMDPDFENDSYRSKAP
;
A
#
# COMPACT_ATOMS: atom_id res chain seq x y z
N ALA A 1 1.52 9.78 -14.25
CA ALA A 1 2.57 10.62 -14.85
C ALA A 1 2.11 11.31 -16.14
N LEU A 2 1.88 10.59 -17.25
CA LEU A 2 1.50 11.23 -18.53
C LEU A 2 0.22 12.07 -18.44
N ARG A 3 -0.83 11.59 -17.75
CA ARG A 3 -2.04 12.38 -17.47
C ARG A 3 -1.73 13.67 -16.71
N THR A 4 -0.96 13.56 -15.62
CA THR A 4 -0.52 14.71 -14.84
C THR A 4 0.23 15.73 -15.69
N ILE A 5 1.15 15.28 -16.54
CA ILE A 5 1.89 16.16 -17.47
C ILE A 5 0.92 16.86 -18.43
N ASN A 6 -0.10 16.16 -18.91
CA ASN A 6 -1.13 16.73 -19.77
C ASN A 6 -1.97 17.80 -19.07
N GLU A 7 -2.42 17.55 -17.83
CA GLU A 7 -3.14 18.54 -17.01
C GLU A 7 -2.29 19.77 -16.66
N LEU A 8 -0.96 19.63 -16.62
CA LEU A 8 -0.03 20.75 -16.44
C LEU A 8 0.18 21.57 -17.72
N GLY A 9 -0.56 21.29 -18.80
CA GLY A 9 -0.58 22.09 -20.04
C GLY A 9 0.39 21.62 -21.13
N PHE A 10 1.04 20.47 -20.96
CA PHE A 10 1.87 19.88 -22.02
C PHE A 10 1.01 18.97 -22.91
N GLU A 11 1.11 19.10 -24.22
CA GLU A 11 0.32 18.29 -25.13
C GLU A 11 0.79 16.82 -25.14
N ILE A 12 0.00 15.92 -24.54
CA ILE A 12 0.21 14.48 -24.62
C ILE A 12 -1.00 13.86 -25.33
N PRO A 13 -0.81 13.16 -26.46
CA PRO A 13 -1.93 12.52 -27.15
C PRO A 13 -2.64 11.49 -26.25
N GLU A 14 -3.97 11.55 -26.15
CA GLU A 14 -4.77 10.59 -25.36
C GLU A 14 -4.53 9.14 -25.83
N SER A 15 -4.27 8.94 -27.12
CA SER A 15 -3.90 7.61 -27.66
C SER A 15 -2.63 7.04 -27.02
N TYR A 16 -1.68 7.89 -26.64
CA TYR A 16 -0.47 7.47 -25.94
C TYR A 16 -0.74 7.13 -24.48
N ILE A 17 -1.62 7.89 -23.83
CA ILE A 17 -2.05 7.60 -22.45
C ILE A 17 -2.80 6.27 -22.39
N LEU A 18 -3.76 6.04 -23.30
CA LEU A 18 -4.50 4.79 -23.41
C LEU A 18 -3.58 3.58 -23.65
N LYS A 19 -2.52 3.76 -24.46
CA LYS A 19 -1.51 2.73 -24.69
C LYS A 19 -0.75 2.36 -23.41
N VAL A 20 -0.40 3.35 -22.59
CA VAL A 20 0.31 3.10 -21.31
C VAL A 20 -0.63 2.49 -20.26
N GLU A 21 -1.88 2.93 -20.20
CA GLU A 21 -2.91 2.29 -19.36
C GLU A 21 -3.10 0.81 -19.73
N GLN A 22 -3.09 0.50 -21.02
CA GLN A 22 -3.14 -0.89 -21.47
C GLN A 22 -1.89 -1.66 -21.03
N LYS A 23 -0.70 -1.06 -21.10
CA LYS A 23 0.53 -1.71 -20.62
C LYS A 23 0.52 -1.96 -19.13
N TYR A 24 -0.09 -1.09 -18.33
CA TYR A 24 -0.30 -1.33 -16.91
C TYR A 24 -1.22 -2.52 -16.67
N ARG A 25 -2.36 -2.59 -17.39
CA ARG A 25 -3.25 -3.77 -17.36
C ARG A 25 -2.54 -5.06 -17.78
N ASP A 26 -1.61 -4.99 -18.74
CA ASP A 26 -0.83 -6.14 -19.21
C ASP A 26 0.10 -6.73 -18.13
N PHE A 27 0.30 -6.06 -16.98
CA PHE A 27 1.00 -6.66 -15.82
C PHE A 27 0.11 -7.60 -15.02
N TYR A 28 -1.21 -7.59 -15.21
CA TYR A 28 -2.08 -8.55 -14.55
C TYR A 28 -1.91 -9.95 -15.14
N ASP A 29 -1.56 -10.93 -14.31
CA ASP A 29 -1.50 -12.33 -14.68
C ASP A 29 -2.81 -13.03 -14.28
N PRO A 30 -3.68 -13.44 -15.23
CA PRO A 30 -4.95 -14.09 -14.91
C PRO A 30 -4.82 -15.46 -14.25
N GLN A 31 -3.70 -16.16 -14.48
CA GLN A 31 -3.46 -17.48 -13.90
C GLN A 31 -3.04 -17.33 -12.43
N ARG A 32 -2.15 -16.37 -12.14
CA ARG A 32 -1.70 -16.08 -10.77
C ARG A 32 -2.69 -15.26 -9.97
N LYS A 33 -3.56 -14.51 -10.66
CA LYS A 33 -4.56 -13.60 -10.11
C LYS A 33 -3.95 -12.43 -9.32
N HIS A 34 -2.84 -11.88 -9.79
CA HIS A 34 -2.28 -10.63 -9.27
C HIS A 34 -1.50 -9.89 -10.38
N LEU A 35 -1.25 -8.60 -10.15
CA LEU A 35 -0.28 -7.81 -10.91
C LEU A 35 1.14 -8.32 -10.66
N LEU A 36 1.94 -8.45 -11.71
CA LEU A 36 3.33 -8.84 -11.62
C LEU A 36 4.17 -7.62 -11.18
N PHE A 37 4.77 -7.71 -9.98
CA PHE A 37 5.76 -6.73 -9.54
C PHE A 37 7.01 -6.77 -10.43
N ASP A 38 7.45 -7.97 -10.78
CA ASP A 38 8.58 -8.23 -11.66
C ASP A 38 8.29 -9.44 -12.57
N ARG A 39 8.75 -9.39 -13.83
CA ARG A 39 8.49 -10.45 -14.82
C ARG A 39 9.44 -11.65 -14.69
N GLN A 40 10.65 -11.44 -14.20
CA GLN A 40 11.63 -12.49 -13.93
C GLN A 40 11.31 -13.22 -12.63
N PHE A 41 10.70 -12.51 -11.67
CA PHE A 41 10.25 -13.05 -10.38
C PHE A 41 8.72 -12.95 -10.25
N PRO A 42 7.96 -13.70 -11.07
CA PRO A 42 6.53 -13.50 -11.25
C PRO A 42 5.68 -13.90 -10.04
N ASP A 43 6.27 -14.57 -9.05
CA ASP A 43 5.57 -14.94 -7.81
C ASP A 43 5.70 -13.84 -6.74
N ILE A 44 6.42 -12.74 -7.03
CA ILE A 44 6.46 -11.57 -6.15
C ILE A 44 5.18 -10.75 -6.33
N ILE A 45 4.56 -10.40 -5.22
CA ILE A 45 3.40 -9.52 -5.14
C ILE A 45 3.72 -8.31 -4.27
N SER A 46 3.22 -7.13 -4.66
CA SER A 46 3.46 -5.89 -3.92
C SER A 46 2.22 -5.01 -3.84
N LEU A 47 1.96 -4.40 -2.68
CA LEU A 47 0.90 -3.40 -2.56
C LEU A 47 1.19 -2.13 -3.38
N ASN A 48 2.45 -1.88 -3.74
CA ASN A 48 2.80 -0.78 -4.64
C ASN A 48 2.27 -1.01 -6.05
N ASP A 49 1.92 -2.25 -6.43
CA ASP A 49 1.37 -2.56 -7.75
C ASP A 49 0.03 -1.87 -7.99
N LEU A 50 -0.69 -1.49 -6.92
CA LEU A 50 -1.97 -0.76 -6.97
C LEU A 50 -1.84 0.76 -6.80
N GLU A 51 -0.63 1.29 -6.55
CA GLU A 51 -0.43 2.75 -6.46
C GLU A 51 -0.87 3.50 -7.73
N PRO A 52 -0.57 3.03 -8.96
CA PRO A 52 -1.04 3.71 -10.17
C PRO A 52 -2.57 3.80 -10.25
N GLU A 53 -3.28 2.77 -9.80
CA GLU A 53 -4.76 2.77 -9.73
C GLU A 53 -5.25 3.80 -8.70
N PHE A 54 -4.64 3.82 -7.51
CA PHE A 54 -4.97 4.81 -6.48
C PHE A 54 -4.83 6.24 -7.00
N TYR A 55 -3.70 6.59 -7.61
CA TYR A 55 -3.49 7.94 -8.11
C TYR A 55 -4.43 8.28 -9.27
N SER A 56 -4.80 7.32 -10.10
CA SER A 56 -5.72 7.55 -11.21
C SER A 56 -7.14 7.84 -10.71
N LEU A 57 -7.61 7.09 -9.71
CA LEU A 57 -8.88 7.35 -9.03
C LEU A 57 -8.86 8.67 -8.28
N TRP A 58 -7.78 8.96 -7.55
CA TRP A 58 -7.68 10.18 -6.73
C TRP A 58 -7.64 11.46 -7.58
N LEU A 59 -6.78 11.50 -8.60
CA LEU A 59 -6.51 12.72 -9.36
C LEU A 59 -7.48 12.93 -10.52
N PHE A 60 -8.04 11.85 -11.08
CA PHE A 60 -8.78 11.91 -12.34
C PHE A 60 -10.14 11.19 -12.30
N ASP A 61 -10.54 10.63 -11.15
CA ASP A 61 -11.76 9.81 -10.99
C ASP A 61 -11.91 8.75 -12.10
N ARG A 62 -10.78 8.16 -12.50
CA ARG A 62 -10.72 7.27 -13.66
C ARG A 62 -10.06 5.94 -13.28
N PRO A 63 -10.82 4.83 -13.23
CA PRO A 63 -10.23 3.52 -13.01
C PRO A 63 -9.41 3.07 -14.23
N ILE A 64 -8.28 2.40 -14.00
CA ILE A 64 -7.47 1.78 -15.05
C ILE A 64 -7.64 0.27 -15.04
N LEU A 65 -7.71 -0.32 -13.84
CA LEU A 65 -7.92 -1.75 -13.60
C LEU A 65 -9.41 -2.10 -13.49
N THR A 66 -9.74 -3.37 -13.68
CA THR A 66 -11.08 -3.88 -13.37
C THR A 66 -11.18 -4.22 -11.88
N SER A 67 -12.40 -4.23 -11.34
CA SER A 67 -12.64 -4.67 -9.96
C SER A 67 -12.14 -6.09 -9.70
N GLU A 68 -12.27 -6.99 -10.67
CA GLU A 68 -11.76 -8.36 -10.55
C GLU A 68 -10.24 -8.36 -10.36
N MET A 69 -9.48 -7.58 -11.14
CA MET A 69 -8.02 -7.52 -11.03
C MET A 69 -7.56 -7.02 -9.66
N VAL A 70 -8.21 -5.95 -9.17
CA VAL A 70 -7.92 -5.33 -7.87
C VAL A 70 -8.24 -6.29 -6.73
N ILE A 71 -9.45 -6.85 -6.70
CA ILE A 71 -9.90 -7.74 -5.63
C ILE A 71 -9.03 -9.00 -5.62
N ASN A 72 -8.76 -9.60 -6.78
CA ASN A 72 -7.90 -10.77 -6.87
C ASN A 72 -6.50 -10.49 -6.29
N HIS A 73 -5.89 -9.35 -6.62
CA HIS A 73 -4.58 -8.97 -6.07
C HIS A 73 -4.64 -8.82 -4.54
N LEU A 74 -5.64 -8.09 -4.01
CA LEU A 74 -5.77 -7.87 -2.56
C LEU A 74 -6.03 -9.15 -1.78
N GLU A 75 -6.80 -10.09 -2.34
CA GLU A 75 -7.06 -11.42 -1.74
C GLU A 75 -5.81 -12.31 -1.67
N LYS A 76 -4.74 -11.97 -2.40
CA LYS A 76 -3.46 -12.68 -2.35
C LYS A 76 -2.51 -12.12 -1.31
N MET A 77 -2.76 -10.93 -0.78
CA MET A 77 -1.87 -10.30 0.19
C MET A 77 -1.94 -11.02 1.55
N PRO A 78 -0.79 -11.38 2.15
CA PRO A 78 -0.78 -12.02 3.46
C PRO A 78 -1.36 -11.14 4.58
N ASP A 79 -2.01 -11.81 5.52
CA ASP A 79 -2.53 -11.22 6.76
C ASP A 79 -1.55 -11.42 7.91
N LEU A 80 -0.90 -10.36 8.36
CA LEU A 80 0.13 -10.44 9.41
C LEU A 80 -0.34 -9.76 10.70
N ASN A 81 0.28 -10.15 11.80
CA ASN A 81 0.11 -9.54 13.13
C ASN A 81 -1.34 -9.57 13.66
N LYS A 82 -2.05 -10.68 13.42
CA LYS A 82 -3.39 -10.90 14.00
C LYS A 82 -3.33 -10.85 15.52
N THR A 83 -4.29 -10.17 16.13
CA THR A 83 -4.37 -10.02 17.59
C THR A 83 -5.83 -9.84 18.01
N THR A 84 -6.19 -10.37 19.16
CA THR A 84 -7.55 -10.22 19.72
C THR A 84 -7.85 -8.82 20.20
N ALA A 85 -6.85 -7.94 20.28
CA ALA A 85 -7.00 -6.55 20.70
C ALA A 85 -7.36 -5.59 19.56
N SER A 86 -7.31 -6.03 18.30
CA SER A 86 -7.65 -5.18 17.15
C SER A 86 -9.18 -5.12 16.93
N PRO A 87 -9.68 -4.11 16.19
CA PRO A 87 -11.10 -3.99 15.88
C PRO A 87 -11.68 -5.20 15.11
N HIS A 88 -10.89 -5.79 14.22
CA HIS A 88 -11.24 -6.99 13.44
C HIS A 88 -10.21 -8.10 13.65
N PRO A 89 -10.29 -8.87 14.76
CA PRO A 89 -9.31 -9.90 15.12
C PRO A 89 -9.14 -11.04 14.13
N GLU A 90 -10.16 -11.29 13.29
CA GLU A 90 -10.11 -12.33 12.26
C GLU A 90 -9.14 -12.00 11.12
N MET A 91 -8.77 -10.72 10.97
CA MET A 91 -7.88 -10.19 9.93
C MET A 91 -6.52 -9.77 10.50
N GLY A 92 -5.52 -9.71 9.64
CA GLY A 92 -4.24 -9.07 9.98
C GLY A 92 -4.40 -7.58 10.30
N THR A 93 -3.55 -7.05 11.19
CA THR A 93 -3.44 -5.59 11.43
C THR A 93 -2.46 -4.91 10.47
N THR A 94 -1.69 -5.72 9.75
CA THR A 94 -0.68 -5.30 8.78
C THR A 94 -0.61 -6.32 7.65
N ALA A 95 -0.13 -5.90 6.49
CA ALA A 95 0.26 -6.71 5.36
C ALA A 95 1.68 -6.37 4.93
N PRO A 96 2.43 -7.32 4.35
CA PRO A 96 3.76 -7.03 3.84
C PRO A 96 3.68 -6.17 2.58
N ILE A 97 4.62 -5.25 2.40
CA ILE A 97 4.69 -4.39 1.21
C ILE A 97 5.03 -5.19 -0.04
N CYS A 98 5.95 -6.14 0.07
CA CYS A 98 6.46 -6.94 -1.04
C CYS A 98 6.99 -8.27 -0.50
N VAL A 99 6.49 -9.38 -1.04
CA VAL A 99 6.83 -10.76 -0.65
C VAL A 99 6.67 -11.69 -1.85
N ARG A 100 7.27 -12.88 -1.75
CA ARG A 100 7.04 -13.97 -2.69
C ARG A 100 5.83 -14.79 -2.23
N LEU A 101 4.87 -15.04 -3.11
CA LEU A 101 3.82 -16.03 -2.89
C LEU A 101 4.38 -17.46 -3.03
N THR A 102 4.04 -18.33 -2.10
CA THR A 102 4.45 -19.73 -2.11
C THR A 102 3.24 -20.66 -2.11
N LYS A 103 3.47 -21.94 -2.40
CA LYS A 103 2.42 -22.98 -2.41
C LYS A 103 2.41 -23.82 -1.12
N ASP A 104 3.32 -23.53 -0.21
CA ASP A 104 3.39 -24.20 1.09
C ASP A 104 2.31 -23.66 2.05
N GLU A 105 2.25 -24.24 3.25
CA GLU A 105 1.26 -23.89 4.27
C GLU A 105 1.31 -22.41 4.70
N SER A 106 2.49 -21.78 4.65
CA SER A 106 2.63 -20.36 5.01
C SER A 106 2.04 -19.43 3.95
N GLY A 107 2.00 -19.89 2.69
CA GLY A 107 1.44 -19.17 1.54
C GLY A 107 2.29 -18.00 1.04
N PHE A 108 3.36 -17.62 1.75
CA PHE A 108 4.32 -16.61 1.32
C PHE A 108 5.70 -16.82 1.96
N ALA A 109 6.71 -16.24 1.33
CA ALA A 109 8.06 -16.11 1.88
C ALA A 109 8.52 -14.66 1.75
N TYR A 110 9.36 -14.23 2.69
CA TYR A 110 10.20 -13.06 2.49
C TYR A 110 11.14 -13.28 1.31
N LEU A 111 11.60 -12.18 0.72
CA LEU A 111 12.57 -12.20 -0.36
C LEU A 111 13.88 -12.79 0.14
N SER A 112 14.56 -13.53 -0.72
CA SER A 112 15.85 -14.15 -0.47
C SER A 112 16.89 -13.61 -1.45
N GLY A 113 18.18 -13.76 -1.16
CA GLY A 113 19.25 -13.29 -2.04
C GLY A 113 19.15 -13.82 -3.48
N ASP A 114 18.63 -15.04 -3.66
CA ASP A 114 18.46 -15.72 -4.94
C ASP A 114 17.08 -15.51 -5.60
N TYR A 115 16.12 -14.87 -4.91
CA TYR A 115 14.77 -14.64 -5.44
C TYR A 115 14.27 -13.23 -5.07
N GLN A 116 14.77 -12.23 -5.79
CA GLN A 116 14.49 -10.81 -5.58
C GLN A 116 14.93 -9.96 -6.78
N PRO A 117 14.26 -8.83 -7.10
CA PRO A 117 14.55 -7.99 -8.28
C PRO A 117 15.47 -6.78 -8.03
N PHE A 118 16.07 -6.67 -6.84
CA PHE A 118 16.93 -5.57 -6.40
C PHE A 118 18.44 -5.83 -6.59
N GLU A 119 18.81 -6.81 -7.42
CA GLU A 119 20.20 -7.08 -7.82
C GLU A 119 21.14 -7.23 -6.60
N ALA A 120 22.36 -6.67 -6.66
CA ALA A 120 23.36 -6.75 -5.59
C ALA A 120 22.85 -6.19 -4.25
N PHE A 121 21.89 -5.25 -4.27
CA PHE A 121 21.30 -4.75 -3.02
C PHE A 121 20.53 -5.85 -2.30
N GLY A 122 19.67 -6.60 -3.01
CA GLY A 122 18.91 -7.66 -2.38
C GLY A 122 19.77 -8.86 -1.99
N GLU A 123 20.79 -9.21 -2.78
CA GLU A 123 21.77 -10.25 -2.38
C GLU A 123 22.44 -9.89 -1.04
N ALA A 124 22.89 -8.64 -0.89
CA ALA A 124 23.58 -8.17 0.29
C ALA A 124 22.67 -7.93 1.51
N ASN A 125 21.34 -7.85 1.34
CA ASN A 125 20.41 -7.47 2.40
C ASN A 125 19.35 -8.51 2.74
N TYR A 126 19.09 -9.49 1.87
CA TYR A 126 17.99 -10.47 2.01
C TYR A 126 18.47 -11.93 2.07
N SER A 127 19.77 -12.16 1.91
CA SER A 127 20.34 -13.49 2.10
C SER A 127 20.22 -13.95 3.56
N ASP A 128 20.03 -15.25 3.76
CA ASP A 128 19.99 -15.89 5.09
C ASP A 128 18.95 -15.29 6.07
N GLY A 129 17.83 -14.78 5.55
CA GLY A 129 16.75 -14.18 6.33
C GLY A 129 17.08 -12.80 6.91
N GLN A 130 18.15 -12.17 6.40
CA GLN A 130 18.49 -10.81 6.76
C GLN A 130 17.37 -9.85 6.34
N ASN A 131 17.03 -8.93 7.24
CA ASN A 131 15.95 -7.95 7.05
C ASN A 131 14.58 -8.54 6.69
N ASP A 132 14.32 -9.82 6.96
CA ASP A 132 12.97 -10.40 6.85
C ASP A 132 11.97 -9.58 7.65
N GLY A 133 10.91 -9.12 7.00
CA GLY A 133 9.88 -8.29 7.59
C GLY A 133 10.30 -6.84 7.83
N TYR A 134 11.41 -6.38 7.24
CA TYR A 134 11.87 -4.99 7.32
C TYR A 134 11.90 -4.34 5.95
N TYR A 135 11.55 -3.05 5.91
CA TYR A 135 11.63 -2.20 4.73
C TYR A 135 10.93 -2.86 3.52
N TYR A 136 11.56 -2.94 2.35
CA TYR A 136 10.99 -3.60 1.17
C TYR A 136 10.87 -5.13 1.27
N ASN A 137 11.61 -5.78 2.17
CA ASN A 137 11.49 -7.23 2.36
C ASN A 137 10.36 -7.55 3.35
N GLY A 138 9.14 -7.23 2.94
CA GLY A 138 7.91 -7.56 3.65
C GLY A 138 7.56 -6.67 4.84
N GLY A 139 8.20 -5.52 5.05
CA GLY A 139 7.74 -4.52 6.03
C GLY A 139 6.32 -4.01 5.70
N SER A 140 5.60 -3.49 6.68
CA SER A 140 4.21 -3.00 6.53
C SER A 140 4.16 -1.49 6.37
N TRP A 141 3.99 -1.02 5.13
CA TRP A 141 4.05 0.40 4.77
C TRP A 141 2.66 1.02 4.78
N MET A 142 2.44 1.97 5.70
CA MET A 142 1.11 2.57 5.92
C MET A 142 0.52 3.15 4.64
N ARG A 143 1.31 3.96 3.90
CA ARG A 143 0.87 4.60 2.65
C ARG A 143 0.38 3.57 1.63
N ALA A 144 1.20 2.57 1.32
CA ALA A 144 0.88 1.58 0.30
C ALA A 144 -0.31 0.70 0.70
N GLU A 145 -0.35 0.20 1.95
CA GLU A 145 -1.47 -0.58 2.45
C GLU A 145 -2.77 0.21 2.40
N TYR A 146 -2.77 1.42 2.96
CA TYR A 146 -3.99 2.20 3.09
C TYR A 146 -4.53 2.66 1.73
N CYS A 147 -3.66 3.12 0.83
CA CYS A 147 -4.05 3.48 -0.54
C CYS A 147 -4.63 2.26 -1.28
N SER A 148 -4.01 1.09 -1.17
CA SER A 148 -4.49 -0.13 -1.83
C SER A 148 -5.82 -0.62 -1.25
N TYR A 149 -6.07 -0.43 0.03
CA TYR A 149 -7.38 -0.75 0.62
C TYR A 149 -8.46 0.23 0.16
N VAL A 150 -8.15 1.52 0.00
CA VAL A 150 -9.08 2.49 -0.60
C VAL A 150 -9.37 2.15 -2.07
N VAL A 151 -8.36 1.73 -2.85
CA VAL A 151 -8.59 1.18 -4.20
C VAL A 151 -9.55 -0.01 -4.12
N GLY A 152 -9.28 -0.98 -3.24
CA GLY A 152 -10.18 -2.08 -2.97
C GLY A 152 -11.62 -1.63 -2.68
N LEU A 153 -11.80 -0.65 -1.80
CA LEU A 153 -13.10 -0.08 -1.46
C LEU A 153 -13.82 0.50 -2.69
N LYS A 154 -13.13 1.32 -3.50
CA LYS A 154 -13.68 1.90 -4.73
C LYS A 154 -14.07 0.85 -5.76
N HIS A 155 -13.43 -0.32 -5.72
CA HIS A 155 -13.74 -1.47 -6.56
C HIS A 155 -14.74 -2.46 -5.93
N GLY A 156 -15.26 -2.19 -4.73
CA GLY A 156 -16.28 -3.02 -4.07
C GLY A 156 -15.72 -4.18 -3.23
N TRP A 157 -14.46 -4.11 -2.80
CA TRP A 157 -13.88 -5.10 -1.89
C TRP A 157 -14.46 -4.96 -0.48
N ASP A 158 -15.18 -5.97 -0.02
CA ASP A 158 -15.93 -5.99 1.24
C ASP A 158 -15.05 -5.94 2.50
N LYS A 159 -13.78 -6.34 2.40
CA LYS A 159 -12.82 -6.29 3.52
C LYS A 159 -12.16 -4.93 3.71
N ALA A 160 -12.30 -3.99 2.75
CA ALA A 160 -11.51 -2.77 2.71
C ALA A 160 -11.59 -1.93 4.00
N HIS A 161 -12.80 -1.60 4.47
CA HIS A 161 -12.98 -0.83 5.70
C HIS A 161 -12.32 -1.48 6.91
N LYS A 162 -12.55 -2.79 7.08
CA LYS A 162 -11.99 -3.56 8.19
C LYS A 162 -10.46 -3.52 8.19
N ARG A 163 -9.85 -3.66 7.00
CA ARG A 163 -8.40 -3.56 6.81
C ARG A 163 -7.87 -2.17 7.13
N MET A 164 -8.56 -1.12 6.68
CA MET A 164 -8.21 0.26 6.99
C MET A 164 -8.23 0.55 8.50
N GLU A 165 -9.27 0.12 9.21
CA GLU A 165 -9.40 0.30 10.67
C GLU A 165 -8.29 -0.45 11.43
N ASN A 166 -8.08 -1.73 11.09
CA ASN A 166 -7.00 -2.53 11.66
C ASN A 166 -5.62 -1.92 11.40
N ARG A 167 -5.41 -1.33 10.22
CA ARG A 167 -4.12 -0.72 9.87
C ARG A 167 -3.87 0.59 10.62
N ILE A 168 -4.90 1.41 10.87
CA ILE A 168 -4.79 2.59 11.74
C ILE A 168 -4.52 2.16 13.18
N TRP A 169 -5.25 1.15 13.67
CA TRP A 169 -5.04 0.59 15.01
C TRP A 169 -3.58 0.15 15.21
N ALA A 170 -2.97 -0.47 14.20
CA ALA A 170 -1.58 -0.92 14.24
C ALA A 170 -0.57 0.19 14.54
N GLU A 171 -0.77 1.40 14.00
CA GLU A 171 0.14 2.53 14.24
C GLU A 171 0.18 2.97 15.69
N ILE A 172 -0.95 2.87 16.39
CA ILE A 172 -1.12 3.34 17.77
C ILE A 172 -0.72 2.24 18.75
N HIS A 173 -1.08 0.98 18.45
CA HIS A 173 -1.14 -0.08 19.46
C HIS A 173 -0.06 -1.16 19.34
N LEU A 174 0.51 -1.43 18.15
CA LEU A 174 1.53 -2.50 18.05
C LEU A 174 2.84 -2.14 18.76
N ASN A 175 3.18 -0.86 18.81
CA ASN A 175 4.29 -0.36 19.60
C ASN A 175 3.83 0.83 20.45
N PRO A 176 3.34 0.57 21.69
CA PRO A 176 2.80 1.62 22.56
C PRO A 176 3.80 2.72 22.94
N LYS A 177 5.11 2.46 22.78
CA LYS A 177 6.13 3.48 23.02
C LYS A 177 6.13 4.53 21.91
N TRP A 178 5.69 4.20 20.70
CA TRP A 178 5.68 5.07 19.51
C TRP A 178 4.26 5.15 18.89
N PRO A 179 3.29 5.79 19.57
CA PRO A 179 1.89 5.86 19.12
C PRO A 179 1.68 6.94 18.05
N PHE A 180 2.45 6.86 16.96
CA PHE A 180 2.43 7.80 15.84
C PHE A 180 2.81 7.07 14.54
N SER A 181 2.48 7.67 13.39
CA SER A 181 2.79 7.09 12.07
C SER A 181 4.28 6.84 11.87
N LYS A 182 4.60 5.63 11.41
CA LYS A 182 5.96 5.19 11.09
C LYS A 182 6.15 5.08 9.57
N GLU A 183 7.40 5.08 9.13
CA GLU A 183 7.71 4.78 7.73
C GLU A 183 7.13 3.43 7.29
N PHE A 184 7.43 2.41 8.09
CA PHE A 184 6.85 1.08 8.03
C PHE A 184 6.81 0.46 9.43
N ILE A 185 5.94 -0.50 9.63
CA ILE A 185 5.91 -1.39 10.79
C ILE A 185 6.65 -2.67 10.39
N PRO A 186 7.69 -3.13 11.14
CA PRO A 186 8.28 -4.44 10.88
C PRO A 186 7.20 -5.53 10.95
N THR A 187 7.26 -6.56 10.11
CA THR A 187 6.29 -7.68 10.11
C THR A 187 6.85 -8.97 10.73
N LYS A 188 8.16 -8.99 10.99
CA LYS A 188 8.85 -10.04 11.74
C LYS A 188 9.75 -9.41 12.80
N TRP A 189 9.41 -9.62 14.07
CA TRP A 189 10.20 -9.14 15.19
C TRP A 189 10.01 -10.01 16.44
N THR A 190 10.94 -9.90 17.39
CA THR A 190 10.87 -10.60 18.69
C THR A 190 10.37 -9.70 19.81
N ASN A 191 10.72 -8.42 19.77
CA ASN A 191 10.20 -7.38 20.66
C ASN A 191 10.23 -6.02 19.95
N THR A 192 9.49 -5.06 20.50
CA THR A 192 9.35 -3.71 19.92
C THR A 192 10.57 -2.81 20.14
N ASP A 193 11.48 -3.17 21.05
CA ASP A 193 12.69 -2.39 21.34
C ASP A 193 13.73 -2.47 20.21
N LYS A 194 13.63 -3.51 19.38
CA LYS A 194 14.48 -3.73 18.20
C LYS A 194 13.92 -3.14 16.90
N TRP A 195 12.77 -2.45 16.97
CA TRP A 195 12.22 -1.80 15.78
C TRP A 195 13.19 -0.72 15.29
N TRP A 196 13.33 -0.62 13.97
CA TRP A 196 14.32 0.25 13.34
C TRP A 196 14.02 1.73 13.64
N VAL A 197 14.94 2.41 14.33
CA VAL A 197 14.73 3.78 14.85
C VAL A 197 14.43 4.82 13.75
N SER A 198 14.97 4.68 12.53
CA SER A 198 14.72 5.63 11.44
C SER A 198 13.28 5.60 10.92
N THR A 199 12.50 4.58 11.28
CA THR A 199 11.07 4.52 10.91
C THR A 199 10.23 5.55 11.66
N LYS A 200 10.78 6.27 12.63
CA LYS A 200 10.04 7.29 13.38
C LYS A 200 9.82 8.56 12.56
N GLY A 201 8.58 9.03 12.50
CA GLY A 201 8.31 10.44 12.19
C GLY A 201 8.24 10.79 10.70
N LEU A 202 7.82 9.87 9.83
CA LEU A 202 7.44 10.22 8.47
C LEU A 202 5.96 10.61 8.38
N SER A 203 5.69 11.72 7.69
CA SER A 203 4.36 12.31 7.52
C SER A 203 3.54 11.61 6.43
N TRP A 204 3.38 10.29 6.51
CA TRP A 204 2.45 9.57 5.63
C TRP A 204 0.98 9.92 5.91
N ASN A 205 0.69 10.53 7.06
CA ASN A 205 -0.63 10.99 7.47
C ASN A 205 -1.35 11.82 6.40
N VAL A 206 -0.63 12.63 5.61
CA VAL A 206 -1.26 13.40 4.52
C VAL A 206 -1.93 12.49 3.50
N PHE A 207 -1.27 11.38 3.11
CA PHE A 207 -1.84 10.42 2.18
C PHE A 207 -3.05 9.69 2.77
N ILE A 208 -3.07 9.48 4.09
CA ILE A 208 -4.20 8.84 4.77
C ILE A 208 -5.42 9.77 4.78
N LEU A 209 -5.22 11.07 4.97
CA LEU A 209 -6.29 12.06 4.86
C LEU A 209 -6.85 12.12 3.44
N MET A 210 -5.97 12.23 2.42
CA MET A 210 -6.38 12.24 1.01
C MET A 210 -7.07 10.94 0.59
N ALA A 211 -6.58 9.79 1.07
CA ALA A 211 -7.18 8.50 0.79
C ALA A 211 -8.60 8.39 1.41
N ASN A 212 -8.82 8.94 2.61
CA ASN A 212 -10.15 9.00 3.21
C ASN A 212 -11.10 9.96 2.46
N GLU A 213 -10.60 11.06 1.89
CA GLU A 213 -11.43 11.89 0.99
C GLU A 213 -11.88 11.10 -0.24
N LEU A 214 -10.95 10.42 -0.92
CA LEU A 214 -11.28 9.59 -2.09
C LEU A 214 -12.29 8.49 -1.75
N ALA A 215 -12.16 7.90 -0.56
CA ALA A 215 -13.06 6.89 -0.02
C ALA A 215 -14.45 7.45 0.37
N GLY A 216 -14.61 8.78 0.45
CA GLY A 216 -15.81 9.42 0.97
C GLY A 216 -15.98 9.26 2.49
N LEU A 217 -14.89 8.94 3.21
CA LEU A 217 -14.86 8.74 4.66
C LEU A 217 -14.39 9.98 5.42
N ARG A 218 -13.79 10.94 4.72
CA ARG A 218 -13.47 12.25 5.24
C ARG A 218 -14.12 13.31 4.36
N THR A 219 -14.76 14.27 5.02
CA THR A 219 -15.33 15.46 4.41
C THR A 219 -14.60 16.70 4.92
N PRO A 220 -14.61 17.83 4.19
CA PRO A 220 -13.91 19.04 4.62
C PRO A 220 -14.30 19.53 6.01
N ASP A 221 -15.55 19.37 6.45
CA ASP A 221 -16.04 19.74 7.79
C ASP A 221 -15.41 18.96 8.95
N MET A 222 -14.74 17.84 8.66
CA MET A 222 -13.94 17.12 9.64
C MET A 222 -12.60 17.79 9.93
N ASP A 223 -12.20 18.79 9.13
CA ASP A 223 -10.95 19.51 9.35
C ASP A 223 -11.09 20.49 10.52
N PRO A 224 -10.14 20.48 11.49
CA PRO A 224 -10.22 21.34 12.67
C PRO A 224 -10.32 22.84 12.37
N ASP A 225 -9.91 23.27 11.18
CA ASP A 225 -9.88 24.65 10.72
C ASP A 225 -10.93 24.98 9.63
N PHE A 226 -11.81 24.04 9.26
CA PHE A 226 -12.75 24.23 8.14
C PHE A 226 -13.69 25.43 8.31
N GLU A 227 -14.15 25.68 9.53
CA GLU A 227 -15.03 26.80 9.88
C GLU A 227 -14.27 28.08 10.30
N ASN A 228 -12.93 28.05 10.33
CA ASN A 228 -12.14 29.17 10.82
C ASN A 228 -11.77 30.13 9.67
N ASP A 229 -12.66 31.09 9.39
CA ASP A 229 -12.54 32.13 8.34
C ASP A 229 -11.22 32.94 8.39
N SER A 230 -10.48 32.91 9.51
CA SER A 230 -9.19 33.60 9.66
C SER A 230 -8.09 33.09 8.73
N TYR A 231 -8.22 31.88 8.16
CA TYR A 231 -7.24 31.31 7.23
C TYR A 231 -7.61 31.46 5.75
N ARG A 232 -8.90 31.61 5.42
CA ARG A 232 -9.37 31.81 4.03
C ARG A 232 -9.03 33.21 3.48
N SER A 233 -8.81 34.19 4.35
CA SER A 233 -8.43 35.57 3.97
C SER A 233 -6.94 35.77 3.68
N LYS A 234 -6.11 34.71 3.69
CA LYS A 234 -4.65 34.78 3.48
C LYS A 234 -4.10 33.93 2.32
N ALA A 235 -4.96 33.37 1.47
CA ALA A 235 -4.50 32.81 0.20
C ALA A 235 -4.45 33.94 -0.86
N PRO A 236 -3.28 34.19 -1.49
CA PRO A 236 -3.15 35.20 -2.56
C PRO A 236 -3.91 34.82 -3.83
#